data_AF-A0A3D4E5B5-F1
#
_entry.id   AF-A0A3D4E5B5-F1
#
_cell.length_a   1.000
_cell.length_b   1.000
_cell.length_c   1.000
_cell.angle_alpha   90.00
_cell.angle_beta   90.00
_cell.angle_gamma   90.00
#
_symmetry.space_group_name_H-M   'P 1'
#
loop_
_entity.id
_entity.type
_entity.pdbx_description
1 polymer ?
#
loop_
_entity_poly.entity_id
_entity_poly.type
_entity_poly.pdbx_seq_one_letter_code
_entity_poly.pdbx_strand_id
1 'polypeptide(L)'
;YSRARNLHKAAQVIAFEHEGVFPDNEKALRALPGVGDYTSAAITSIAFQKEATVIDGNIQRIFARVMAYDGLFPKDAKHFKALVAPYFSGTGVRAGDFAQALMDIGSGICTPRSPDCVQCPIVEQCRAHAVQDVASYPKKAAKKKVPKKQGFVYIVADAQGRLL
;
A
#
# COMPACT_ATOMS: atom_id res chain seq x y z
N TYR A 1 13.91 -8.05 12.79
CA TYR A 1 12.94 -7.33 11.93
C TYR A 1 12.87 -7.96 10.54
N SER A 2 11.73 -8.51 10.13
CA SER A 2 11.62 -9.33 8.90
C SER A 2 11.76 -8.52 7.60
N ARG A 3 11.22 -7.29 7.55
CA ARG A 3 11.27 -6.44 6.36
C ARG A 3 12.70 -6.14 5.90
N ALA A 4 13.58 -5.69 6.81
CA ALA A 4 14.98 -5.41 6.45
C ALA A 4 15.73 -6.67 6.01
N ARG A 5 15.48 -7.82 6.66
CA ARG A 5 16.09 -9.10 6.24
C ARG A 5 15.67 -9.48 4.82
N ASN A 6 14.40 -9.32 4.48
CA ASN A 6 13.91 -9.61 3.14
C ASN A 6 14.43 -8.61 2.10
N LEU A 7 14.49 -7.32 2.44
CA LEU A 7 15.08 -6.30 1.57
C LEU A 7 16.54 -6.63 1.22
N HIS A 8 17.34 -6.99 2.23
CA HIS A 8 18.73 -7.39 2.01
C HIS A 8 18.84 -8.64 1.13
N LYS A 9 18.01 -9.67 1.39
CA LYS A 9 17.95 -10.87 0.54
C LYS A 9 17.55 -10.55 -0.90
N ALA A 10 16.56 -9.68 -1.11
CA ALA A 10 16.16 -9.25 -2.45
C ALA A 10 17.30 -8.55 -3.17
N ALA A 11 18.03 -7.66 -2.48
CA ALA A 11 19.21 -7.01 -3.05
C ALA A 11 20.30 -8.01 -3.44
N GLN A 12 20.53 -9.05 -2.64
CA GLN A 12 21.46 -10.15 -2.98
C GLN A 12 21.00 -10.91 -4.22
N VAL A 13 19.72 -11.29 -4.31
CA VAL A 13 19.15 -11.96 -5.49
C VAL A 13 19.32 -11.10 -6.74
N ILE A 14 19.04 -9.80 -6.65
CA ILE A 14 19.25 -8.88 -7.78
C ILE A 14 20.73 -8.81 -8.17
N ALA A 15 21.64 -8.68 -7.22
CA ALA A 15 23.07 -8.56 -7.49
C ALA A 15 23.66 -9.82 -8.14
N PHE A 16 23.29 -11.01 -7.64
CA PHE A 16 23.95 -12.27 -8.04
C PHE A 16 23.17 -13.08 -9.08
N GLU A 17 21.84 -13.10 -9.03
CA GLU A 17 21.00 -13.91 -9.94
C GLU A 17 20.48 -13.09 -11.12
N HIS A 18 20.32 -11.77 -10.96
CA HIS A 18 19.94 -10.85 -12.04
C HIS A 18 21.08 -9.94 -12.50
N GLU A 19 22.33 -10.25 -12.12
CA GLU A 19 23.53 -9.52 -12.54
C GLU A 19 23.48 -8.01 -12.26
N GLY A 20 22.85 -7.64 -11.14
CA GLY A 20 22.66 -6.24 -10.74
C GLY A 20 21.55 -5.50 -11.48
N VAL A 21 20.86 -6.15 -12.41
CA VAL A 21 19.75 -5.55 -13.18
C VAL A 21 18.43 -5.83 -12.46
N PHE A 22 17.71 -4.77 -12.14
CA PHE A 22 16.43 -4.89 -11.46
C PHE A 22 15.35 -5.38 -12.44
N PRO A 23 14.55 -6.39 -12.10
CA PRO A 23 13.45 -6.82 -12.97
C PRO A 23 12.42 -5.71 -13.16
N ASP A 24 11.89 -5.57 -14.37
CA ASP A 24 11.10 -4.41 -14.78
C ASP A 24 9.60 -4.72 -15.00
N ASN A 25 9.13 -5.86 -14.48
CA ASN A 25 7.75 -6.31 -14.59
C ASN A 25 7.26 -6.95 -13.29
N GLU A 26 5.96 -6.82 -13.02
CA GLU A 26 5.37 -7.25 -11.76
C GLU A 26 5.62 -8.73 -11.42
N LYS A 27 5.59 -9.62 -12.44
CA LYS A 27 5.75 -11.06 -12.23
C LYS A 27 7.13 -11.39 -11.69
N ALA A 28 8.18 -10.85 -12.32
CA ALA A 28 9.56 -11.07 -11.89
C ALA A 28 9.85 -10.37 -10.56
N LEU A 29 9.35 -9.14 -10.37
CA LEU A 29 9.49 -8.41 -9.11
C LEU A 29 8.88 -9.15 -7.93
N ARG A 30 7.69 -9.75 -8.11
CA ARG A 30 7.00 -10.54 -7.06
C ARG A 30 7.77 -11.80 -6.64
N ALA A 31 8.69 -12.30 -7.47
CA ALA A 31 9.54 -13.42 -7.11
C ALA A 31 10.64 -13.04 -6.09
N LEU A 32 10.92 -11.75 -5.93
CA LEU A 32 11.94 -11.28 -5.00
C LEU A 32 11.50 -11.43 -3.53
N PRO A 33 12.42 -11.82 -2.62
CA PRO A 33 12.12 -11.94 -1.19
C PRO A 33 11.46 -10.70 -0.57
N GLY A 34 10.24 -10.86 -0.07
CA GLY A 34 9.49 -9.80 0.62
C GLY A 34 8.85 -8.74 -0.28
N VAL A 35 8.88 -8.92 -1.60
CA VAL A 35 8.15 -8.09 -2.56
C VAL A 35 6.77 -8.72 -2.80
N GLY A 36 5.72 -8.07 -2.29
CA GLY A 36 4.32 -8.48 -2.51
C GLY A 36 3.66 -7.69 -3.64
N ASP A 37 2.37 -7.97 -3.89
CA ASP A 37 1.58 -7.38 -4.97
C ASP A 37 1.62 -5.84 -5.04
N TYR A 38 1.57 -5.18 -3.87
CA TYR A 38 1.66 -3.73 -3.81
C TYR A 38 3.05 -3.26 -4.26
N THR A 39 4.11 -3.81 -3.66
CA THR A 39 5.48 -3.38 -3.92
C THR A 39 5.90 -3.67 -5.36
N SER A 40 5.50 -4.81 -5.93
CA SER A 40 5.78 -5.14 -7.34
C SER A 40 5.11 -4.16 -8.30
N ALA A 41 3.85 -3.82 -8.06
CA ALA A 41 3.11 -2.85 -8.86
C ALA A 41 3.70 -1.44 -8.71
N ALA A 42 4.02 -1.03 -7.48
CA ALA A 42 4.60 0.28 -7.20
C ALA A 42 5.96 0.46 -7.89
N ILE A 43 6.85 -0.54 -7.83
CA ILE A 43 8.15 -0.49 -8.52
C ILE A 43 7.94 -0.44 -10.04
N THR A 44 7.06 -1.29 -10.59
CA THR A 44 6.74 -1.33 -12.03
C THR A 44 6.25 0.02 -12.53
N SER A 45 5.36 0.66 -11.77
CA SER A 45 4.79 1.97 -12.10
C SER A 45 5.77 3.11 -11.89
N ILE A 46 6.33 3.25 -10.69
CA ILE A 46 7.10 4.45 -10.30
C ILE A 46 8.52 4.41 -10.86
N ALA A 47 9.21 3.28 -10.75
CA ALA A 47 10.62 3.20 -11.17
C ALA A 47 10.77 2.95 -12.67
N PHE A 48 9.81 2.22 -13.28
CA PHE A 48 9.90 1.81 -14.68
C PHE A 48 8.87 2.48 -15.60
N GLN A 49 7.99 3.34 -15.08
CA GLN A 49 6.97 4.06 -15.85
C GLN A 49 6.09 3.12 -16.70
N LYS A 50 5.78 1.95 -16.16
CA LYS A 50 4.90 0.96 -16.79
C LYS A 50 3.57 0.88 -16.07
N GLU A 51 2.50 0.69 -16.82
CA GLU A 51 1.17 0.58 -16.24
C GLU A 51 1.09 -0.60 -15.27
N ALA A 52 0.68 -0.31 -14.03
CA ALA A 52 0.41 -1.29 -13.00
C ALA A 52 -0.66 -0.75 -12.06
N THR A 53 -1.54 -1.61 -11.56
CA THR A 53 -2.59 -1.21 -10.61
C THR A 53 -2.01 -1.11 -9.20
N VAL A 54 -1.53 0.08 -8.84
CA VAL A 54 -0.95 0.36 -7.53
C VAL A 54 -2.05 0.68 -6.52
N ILE A 55 -2.26 -0.17 -5.52
CA ILE A 55 -3.24 0.09 -4.45
C ILE A 55 -2.59 -0.16 -3.10
N ASP A 56 -2.32 0.92 -2.39
CA ASP A 56 -1.98 0.92 -0.97
C ASP A 56 -3.20 1.32 -0.12
N GLY A 57 -3.01 1.51 1.19
CA GLY A 57 -4.09 1.95 2.08
C GLY A 57 -4.62 3.37 1.77
N ASN A 58 -3.82 4.22 1.14
CA ASN A 58 -4.21 5.58 0.74
C ASN A 58 -5.08 5.55 -0.52
N ILE A 59 -4.59 4.93 -1.58
CA ILE A 59 -5.30 4.77 -2.85
C ILE A 59 -6.60 3.99 -2.64
N GLN A 60 -6.58 2.92 -1.82
CA GLN A 60 -7.79 2.19 -1.48
C GLN A 60 -8.86 3.09 -0.86
N ARG A 61 -8.47 3.99 0.05
CA ARG A 61 -9.40 4.93 0.70
C ARG A 61 -9.95 5.94 -0.29
N ILE A 62 -9.11 6.49 -1.18
CA ILE A 62 -9.56 7.42 -2.22
C ILE A 62 -10.63 6.78 -3.08
N PHE A 63 -10.33 5.63 -3.70
CA PHE A 63 -11.29 4.97 -4.58
C PHE A 63 -12.53 4.47 -3.85
N ALA A 64 -12.41 4.00 -2.60
CA ALA A 64 -13.56 3.59 -1.81
C ALA A 64 -14.51 4.78 -1.56
N ARG A 65 -13.99 5.98 -1.32
CA ARG A 65 -14.79 7.21 -1.18
C ARG A 65 -15.34 7.69 -2.53
N VAL A 66 -14.51 7.72 -3.57
CA VAL A 66 -14.91 8.15 -4.91
C VAL A 66 -16.09 7.32 -5.42
N MET A 67 -16.03 6.01 -5.21
CA MET A 67 -17.06 5.08 -5.67
C MET A 67 -18.21 4.90 -4.67
N ALA A 68 -18.11 5.44 -3.46
CA ALA A 68 -18.94 5.07 -2.30
C ALA A 68 -19.06 3.54 -2.14
N TYR A 69 -17.91 2.87 -2.21
CA TYR A 69 -17.82 1.41 -2.29
C TYR A 69 -18.23 0.74 -0.98
N ASP A 70 -19.32 -0.04 -1.04
CA ASP A 70 -19.97 -0.62 0.14
C ASP A 70 -19.30 -1.90 0.69
N GLY A 71 -18.32 -2.44 -0.04
CA GLY A 71 -17.63 -3.66 0.35
C GLY A 71 -16.76 -3.52 1.61
N LEU A 72 -16.48 -4.66 2.25
CA LEU A 72 -15.76 -4.76 3.51
C LEU A 72 -14.30 -5.16 3.29
N PHE A 73 -13.38 -4.33 3.78
CA PHE A 73 -11.96 -4.66 3.79
C PHE A 73 -11.56 -5.45 5.05
N PRO A 74 -10.62 -6.41 4.95
CA PRO A 74 -9.81 -6.75 3.76
C PRO A 74 -10.46 -7.79 2.83
N LYS A 75 -11.66 -8.30 3.14
CA LYS A 75 -12.32 -9.38 2.39
C LYS A 75 -12.44 -9.07 0.90
N ASP A 76 -12.76 -7.82 0.56
CA ASP A 76 -13.04 -7.42 -0.81
C ASP A 76 -11.82 -6.87 -1.57
N ALA A 77 -10.62 -6.89 -0.98
CA ALA A 77 -9.43 -6.26 -1.56
C ALA A 77 -9.12 -6.71 -3.01
N LYS A 78 -9.27 -8.01 -3.32
CA LYS A 78 -9.03 -8.55 -4.67
C LYS A 78 -10.06 -8.04 -5.68
N HIS A 79 -11.34 -8.10 -5.33
CA HIS A 79 -12.42 -7.62 -6.20
C HIS A 79 -12.33 -6.10 -6.41
N PHE A 80 -12.07 -5.37 -5.32
CA PHE A 80 -11.86 -3.93 -5.37
C PHE A 80 -10.67 -3.54 -6.27
N LYS A 81 -9.54 -4.27 -6.22
CA LYS A 81 -8.41 -4.04 -7.12
C LYS A 81 -8.81 -4.21 -8.59
N ALA A 82 -9.59 -5.23 -8.93
CA ALA A 82 -10.07 -5.44 -10.30
C ALA A 82 -11.02 -4.31 -10.76
N LEU A 83 -11.86 -3.80 -9.84
CA LEU A 83 -12.77 -2.69 -10.11
C LEU A 83 -12.04 -1.36 -10.37
N VAL A 84 -10.92 -1.14 -9.67
CA VAL A 84 -10.10 0.08 -9.77
C VAL A 84 -9.08 0.00 -10.92
N ALA A 85 -8.70 -1.21 -11.37
CA ALA A 85 -7.66 -1.41 -12.39
C ALA A 85 -7.84 -0.56 -13.67
N PRO A 86 -9.06 -0.37 -14.23
CA PRO A 86 -9.25 0.44 -15.44
C PRO A 86 -8.82 1.91 -15.30
N TYR A 87 -8.79 2.48 -14.08
CA TYR A 87 -8.35 3.85 -13.85
C TYR A 87 -6.83 4.03 -13.98
N PHE A 88 -6.07 2.93 -13.96
CA PHE A 88 -4.61 2.93 -14.16
C PHE A 88 -4.22 2.69 -15.62
N SER A 89 -5.18 2.28 -16.46
CA SER A 89 -4.96 2.04 -17.89
C SER A 89 -4.94 3.35 -18.68
N GLY A 90 -4.11 3.41 -19.73
CA GLY A 90 -3.95 4.61 -20.56
C GLY A 90 -3.14 5.73 -19.89
N THR A 91 -2.48 5.45 -18.76
CA THR A 91 -1.56 6.38 -18.11
C THR A 91 -0.21 6.44 -18.83
N GLY A 92 0.14 5.41 -19.59
CA GLY A 92 1.35 5.36 -20.41
C GLY A 92 2.61 5.70 -19.62
N VAL A 93 3.43 6.61 -20.14
CA VAL A 93 4.68 7.06 -19.51
C VAL A 93 4.47 7.84 -18.20
N ARG A 94 3.23 8.19 -17.86
CA ARG A 94 2.87 8.88 -16.60
C ARG A 94 2.29 7.93 -15.56
N ALA A 95 2.42 6.62 -15.74
CA ALA A 95 1.95 5.62 -14.78
C ALA A 95 2.49 5.89 -13.37
N GLY A 96 3.78 6.20 -13.23
CA GLY A 96 4.41 6.53 -11.95
C GLY A 96 3.87 7.83 -11.34
N ASP A 97 3.76 8.89 -12.14
CA ASP A 97 3.17 10.17 -11.70
C ASP A 97 1.76 9.98 -11.15
N PHE A 98 0.93 9.19 -11.85
CA PHE A 98 -0.44 8.93 -11.45
C PHE A 98 -0.51 8.19 -10.11
N ALA A 99 0.29 7.14 -9.95
CA ALA A 99 0.36 6.40 -8.68
C ALA A 99 0.84 7.30 -7.53
N GLN A 100 1.90 8.09 -7.76
CA GLN A 100 2.46 8.99 -6.74
C GLN A 100 1.50 10.12 -6.37
N ALA A 101 0.83 10.73 -7.35
CA ALA A 101 -0.18 11.76 -7.11
C ALA A 101 -1.35 11.25 -6.26
N LEU A 102 -1.82 10.01 -6.50
CA LEU A 102 -2.85 9.41 -5.65
C LEU A 102 -2.35 9.13 -4.22
N MET A 103 -1.09 8.72 -4.04
CA MET A 103 -0.50 8.57 -2.71
C MET A 103 -0.41 9.92 -1.97
N ASP A 104 -0.01 10.98 -2.67
CA ASP A 104 0.13 12.33 -2.12
C ASP A 104 -1.23 12.90 -1.73
N ILE A 105 -2.24 12.78 -2.61
CA ILE A 105 -3.63 13.12 -2.29
C ILE A 105 -4.09 12.35 -1.06
N GLY A 106 -3.83 11.05 -1.00
CA GLY A 106 -4.29 10.22 0.12
C GLY A 106 -3.62 10.60 1.43
N SER A 107 -2.34 10.91 1.42
CA SER A 107 -1.57 11.25 2.62
C SER A 107 -1.89 12.65 3.15
N GLY A 108 -2.03 13.64 2.28
CA GLY A 108 -2.18 15.05 2.67
C GLY A 108 -3.60 15.60 2.63
N ILE A 109 -4.44 15.14 1.69
CA ILE A 109 -5.76 15.73 1.42
C ILE A 109 -6.88 14.79 1.86
N CYS A 110 -6.98 13.61 1.24
CA CYS A 110 -7.99 12.61 1.51
C CYS A 110 -7.60 11.75 2.73
N THR A 111 -7.37 12.38 3.88
CA THR A 111 -6.88 11.70 5.10
C THR A 111 -7.97 10.82 5.76
N PRO A 112 -7.59 9.87 6.64
CA PRO A 112 -8.56 8.94 7.25
C PRO A 112 -9.62 9.58 8.14
N ARG A 113 -9.30 10.65 8.89
CA ARG A 113 -10.19 11.24 9.90
C ARG A 113 -10.81 12.56 9.49
N SER A 114 -10.00 13.46 8.92
CA SER A 114 -10.41 14.82 8.60
C SER A 114 -9.88 15.16 7.20
N PRO A 115 -10.50 14.61 6.15
CA PRO A 115 -10.08 14.91 4.78
C PRO A 115 -10.41 16.36 4.43
N ASP A 116 -9.49 17.03 3.73
CA ASP A 116 -9.73 18.36 3.19
C ASP A 116 -10.41 18.24 1.81
N CYS A 117 -11.74 18.02 1.84
CA CYS A 117 -12.50 17.88 0.61
C CYS A 117 -12.58 19.17 -0.22
N VAL A 118 -12.40 20.33 0.41
CA VAL A 118 -12.40 21.63 -0.29
C VAL A 118 -11.18 21.75 -1.20
N GLN A 119 -10.02 21.26 -0.75
CA GLN A 119 -8.78 21.25 -1.54
C GLN A 119 -8.62 20.00 -2.41
N CYS A 120 -9.60 19.09 -2.43
CA CYS A 120 -9.46 17.82 -3.14
C CYS A 120 -9.67 17.98 -4.66
N PRO A 121 -8.66 17.68 -5.50
CA PRO A 121 -8.75 17.92 -6.94
C PRO A 121 -9.72 16.98 -7.68
N ILE A 122 -10.23 15.97 -6.99
CA ILE A 122 -11.16 14.95 -7.53
C ILE A 122 -12.48 14.91 -6.75
N VAL A 123 -12.83 16.00 -6.05
CA VAL A 123 -14.03 16.06 -5.20
C VAL A 123 -15.32 15.95 -6.01
N GLU A 124 -15.36 16.51 -7.21
CA GLU A 124 -16.53 16.49 -8.10
C GLU A 124 -16.93 15.07 -8.52
N GLN A 125 -15.96 14.15 -8.60
CA GLN A 125 -16.22 12.75 -8.90
C GLN A 125 -16.50 11.91 -7.63
N CYS A 126 -16.43 12.51 -6.44
CA CYS A 126 -16.49 11.78 -5.19
C CYS A 126 -17.92 11.55 -4.71
N ARG A 127 -18.43 10.33 -4.90
CA ARG A 127 -19.79 9.96 -4.47
C ARG A 127 -19.98 10.06 -2.96
N ALA A 128 -19.00 9.65 -2.16
CA ALA A 128 -19.10 9.77 -0.70
C ALA A 128 -19.16 11.25 -0.24
N HIS A 129 -18.53 12.17 -0.98
CA HIS A 129 -18.67 13.60 -0.71
C HIS A 129 -20.07 14.11 -1.09
N ALA A 130 -20.57 13.73 -2.27
CA ALA A 130 -21.89 14.13 -2.75
C ALA A 130 -23.03 13.74 -1.79
N VAL A 131 -22.88 12.61 -1.09
CA VAL A 131 -23.84 12.15 -0.06
C VAL A 131 -23.43 12.50 1.38
N GLN A 132 -22.38 13.32 1.55
CA GLN A 132 -21.88 13.79 2.85
C GLN A 132 -21.48 12.67 3.84
N ASP A 133 -20.97 11.52 3.33
CA ASP A 133 -20.65 10.33 4.13
C ASP A 133 -19.19 9.82 3.92
N VAL A 134 -18.25 10.74 3.69
CA VAL A 134 -16.82 10.42 3.45
C VAL A 134 -16.19 9.60 4.59
N ALA A 135 -16.67 9.81 5.83
CA ALA A 135 -16.14 9.17 7.03
C ALA A 135 -16.44 7.67 7.11
N SER A 136 -17.51 7.18 6.45
CA SER A 136 -17.90 5.77 6.46
C SER A 136 -17.03 4.88 5.56
N TYR A 137 -16.19 5.47 4.70
CA TYR A 137 -15.39 4.74 3.72
C TYR A 137 -13.88 4.87 3.98
N PRO A 138 -13.11 3.78 3.80
CA PRO A 138 -13.55 2.42 3.46
C PRO A 138 -14.17 1.69 4.65
N LYS A 139 -15.20 0.88 4.39
CA LYS A 139 -15.81 0.02 5.42
C LYS A 139 -14.86 -1.12 5.78
N LYS A 140 -14.74 -1.40 7.08
CA LYS A 140 -13.83 -2.43 7.62
C LYS A 140 -14.63 -3.55 8.25
N ALA A 141 -14.24 -4.78 7.97
CA ALA A 141 -14.75 -5.93 8.70
C ALA A 141 -14.41 -5.82 10.19
N ALA A 142 -15.27 -6.40 11.04
CA ALA A 142 -15.04 -6.45 12.47
C ALA A 142 -13.68 -7.11 12.78
N LYS A 143 -12.88 -6.47 13.64
CA LYS A 143 -11.58 -7.01 14.04
C LYS A 143 -11.78 -8.25 14.91
N LYS A 144 -11.01 -9.31 14.65
CA LYS A 144 -10.90 -10.45 15.57
C LYS A 144 -10.25 -10.01 16.88
N LYS A 145 -10.66 -10.62 18.00
CA LYS A 145 -10.00 -10.40 19.30
C LYS A 145 -8.54 -10.82 19.19
N VAL A 146 -7.62 -9.92 19.50
CA VAL A 146 -6.18 -10.21 19.55
C VAL A 146 -5.90 -10.93 20.87
N PRO A 147 -5.22 -12.09 20.86
CA PRO A 147 -4.90 -12.80 22.10
C PRO A 147 -3.91 -11.97 22.93
N LYS A 148 -4.20 -11.83 24.23
CA LYS A 148 -3.23 -11.27 25.19
C LYS A 148 -2.17 -12.34 25.46
N LYS A 149 -0.91 -11.94 25.40
CA LYS A 149 0.24 -12.78 25.78
C LYS A 149 0.92 -12.14 26.98
N GLN A 150 1.22 -12.96 27.98
CA GLN A 150 2.06 -12.56 29.11
C GLN A 150 3.44 -13.20 28.93
N GLY A 151 4.48 -12.48 29.31
CA GLY A 151 5.85 -12.95 29.26
C GLY A 151 6.67 -12.22 30.31
N PHE A 152 7.73 -12.89 30.79
CA PHE A 152 8.70 -12.31 31.70
C PHE A 152 9.96 -11.94 30.91
N VAL A 153 10.55 -10.80 31.23
CA VAL A 153 11.85 -10.39 30.70
C VAL A 153 12.80 -10.37 31.88
N TYR A 154 13.86 -11.14 31.80
CA TYR A 154 14.95 -11.14 32.76
C TYR A 154 16.10 -10.33 32.17
N ILE A 155 16.71 -9.48 32.99
CA ILE A 155 17.92 -8.75 32.65
C ILE A 155 19.03 -9.34 33.52
N VAL A 156 19.98 -10.02 32.89
CA VAL A 156 21.12 -10.62 33.61
C VAL A 156 22.33 -9.74 33.33
N ALA A 157 22.99 -9.29 34.39
CA ALA A 157 24.22 -8.53 34.31
C ALA A 157 25.34 -9.30 35.02
N ASP A 158 26.54 -9.26 34.47
CA ASP A 158 27.73 -9.75 35.20
C ASP A 158 28.30 -8.70 36.15
N ALA A 159 29.37 -9.06 36.87
CA ALA A 159 30.03 -8.17 37.84
C ALA A 159 30.65 -6.91 37.20
N GLN A 160 30.82 -6.87 35.89
CA GLN A 160 31.32 -5.72 35.13
C GLN A 160 30.19 -4.91 34.46
N GLY A 161 28.93 -5.30 34.67
CA GLY A 161 27.75 -4.63 34.11
C GLY A 161 27.43 -4.99 32.65
N ARG A 162 28.04 -6.05 32.09
CA ARG A 162 27.70 -6.54 30.75
C ARG A 162 26.38 -7.31 30.81
N LEU A 163 25.50 -7.09 29.84
CA LEU A 163 24.14 -7.66 29.81
C LEU A 163 24.07 -8.89 28.89
N LEU A 164 23.20 -9.85 29.25
CA LEU A 164 22.75 -10.97 28.41
C LEU A 164 21.38 -10.67 27.78
#